data_AF-A0A0G0ITF5-F1
#
_entry.id   AF-A0A0G0ITF5-F1
#
_cell.length_a   1.000
_cell.length_b   1.000
_cell.length_c   1.000
_cell.angle_alpha   90.00
_cell.angle_beta   90.00
_cell.angle_gamma   90.00
#
_symmetry.space_group_name_H-M   'P 1'
#
loop_
_entity.id
_entity.type
_entity.pdbx_description
1 polymer ?
#
loop_
_entity_poly.entity_id
_entity_poly.type
_entity_poly.pdbx_seq_one_letter_code
_entity_poly.pdbx_strand_id
1 'polypeptide(L)'
;MKNNQTFLLFLIFALGLLTLFINAPEFKLGKYKVGPNIILQKLHIEKPLIFREGLDLQGGVSLTFKADTKSVLKGNETAALESAKEIIERRVNLFGVSEPLVQTSKVGEDYRIIVELPGVTDVNSAISLIGSTAQLSFWERGASLSAETASTSAYPGLAAVLGAQPLKTSLSGSDLQKSSITFDQKTGQPQVQLKFSSIGAKKFADITKRNVGKPVAIVLDQEIISNPTVNEPILTGDAVISGSFTQEAAKALSTQLNAGALPLPLGILEQHVVGPTLGIDSLKKSLFAGILGFVVIVIFMVALYGRRGVVASIALTLYTLFNLSIFKLSSLTPFGLQLGIPTYQR
;
A
#
# COMPACT_ATOMS: atom_id res chain seq x y z
N MET A 1 15.58 -42.75 -30.11
CA MET A 1 14.45 -41.82 -29.99
C MET A 1 13.34 -42.24 -29.00
N LYS A 2 13.39 -43.42 -28.34
CA LYS A 2 12.32 -43.88 -27.42
C LYS A 2 12.44 -43.36 -25.97
N ASN A 3 13.61 -42.82 -25.59
CA ASN A 3 13.92 -42.43 -24.21
C ASN A 3 13.29 -41.09 -23.76
N ASN A 4 12.90 -40.23 -24.72
CA ASN A 4 12.32 -38.92 -24.38
C ASN A 4 10.84 -39.02 -23.98
N GLN A 5 10.10 -40.02 -24.47
CA GLN A 5 8.67 -40.15 -24.14
C GLN A 5 8.45 -40.69 -22.72
N THR A 6 9.27 -41.64 -22.27
CA THR A 6 9.25 -42.12 -20.88
C THR A 6 9.70 -41.04 -19.90
N PHE A 7 10.73 -40.26 -20.26
CA PHE A 7 11.15 -39.10 -19.48
C PHE A 7 10.05 -38.03 -19.39
N LEU A 8 9.37 -37.72 -20.50
CA LEU A 8 8.29 -36.74 -20.53
C LEU A 8 7.07 -37.19 -19.71
N LEU A 9 6.73 -38.48 -19.74
CA LEU A 9 5.68 -39.04 -18.88
C LEU A 9 6.05 -38.97 -17.40
N PHE A 10 7.30 -39.27 -17.05
CA PHE A 10 7.81 -39.14 -15.68
C PHE A 10 7.76 -37.67 -15.20
N LEU A 11 8.17 -36.73 -16.06
CA LEU A 11 8.11 -35.30 -15.77
C LEU A 11 6.67 -34.84 -15.49
N ILE A 12 5.72 -35.21 -16.36
CA ILE A 12 4.30 -34.87 -16.18
C ILE A 12 3.76 -35.46 -14.88
N PHE A 13 4.11 -36.71 -14.57
CA PHE A 13 3.69 -37.36 -13.34
C PHE A 13 4.27 -36.66 -12.10
N ALA A 14 5.57 -36.34 -12.11
CA ALA A 14 6.23 -35.62 -11.03
C ALA A 14 5.64 -34.22 -10.82
N LEU A 15 5.40 -33.46 -11.90
CA LEU A 15 4.73 -32.16 -11.83
C LEU A 15 3.28 -32.29 -11.34
N GLY A 16 2.55 -33.33 -11.75
CA GLY A 16 1.20 -33.62 -11.26
C GLY A 16 1.16 -33.91 -9.76
N LEU A 17 2.15 -34.66 -9.24
CA LEU A 17 2.27 -34.95 -7.81
C LEU A 17 2.64 -33.68 -7.03
N LEU A 18 3.51 -32.84 -7.59
CA LEU A 18 3.87 -31.54 -7.04
C LEU A 18 2.67 -30.60 -6.96
N THR A 19 1.86 -30.49 -8.01
CA THR A 19 0.65 -29.64 -8.00
C THR A 19 -0.42 -30.14 -7.05
N LEU A 20 -0.58 -31.46 -6.95
CA LEU A 20 -1.47 -32.06 -5.97
C LEU A 20 -1.03 -31.71 -4.54
N PHE A 21 0.29 -31.75 -4.27
CA PHE A 21 0.85 -31.35 -2.97
C PHE A 21 0.68 -29.85 -2.68
N ILE A 22 0.90 -28.98 -3.67
CA ILE A 22 0.70 -27.53 -3.53
C ILE A 22 -0.77 -27.19 -3.21
N ASN A 23 -1.70 -27.83 -3.90
CA ASN A 23 -3.13 -27.57 -3.73
C ASN A 23 -3.74 -28.29 -2.52
N ALA A 24 -3.06 -29.27 -1.94
CA ALA A 24 -3.58 -30.04 -0.81
C ALA A 24 -3.85 -29.14 0.42
N PRO A 25 -5.00 -29.34 1.11
CA PRO A 25 -5.23 -28.72 2.40
C PRO A 25 -4.23 -29.26 3.43
N GLU A 26 -3.93 -28.47 4.46
CA GLU A 26 -3.09 -28.94 5.56
C GLU A 26 -3.79 -30.08 6.30
N PHE A 27 -3.13 -31.23 6.42
CA PHE A 27 -3.68 -32.39 7.11
C PHE A 27 -2.80 -32.77 8.32
N LYS A 28 -3.46 -33.21 9.39
CA LYS A 28 -2.78 -33.72 10.59
C LYS A 28 -2.54 -35.21 10.42
N LEU A 29 -1.27 -35.63 10.41
CA LEU A 29 -0.87 -37.03 10.47
C LEU A 29 -0.27 -37.32 11.85
N GLY A 30 -1.12 -37.73 12.79
CA GLY A 30 -0.73 -37.92 14.20
C GLY A 30 -0.32 -36.59 14.87
N LYS A 31 0.91 -36.52 15.40
CA LYS A 31 1.47 -35.30 16.02
C LYS A 31 2.06 -34.31 15.00
N TYR A 32 2.20 -34.70 13.74
CA TYR A 32 2.81 -33.88 12.70
C TYR A 32 1.72 -33.25 11.83
N LYS A 33 1.76 -31.92 11.67
CA LYS A 33 1.00 -31.24 10.62
C LYS A 33 1.81 -31.34 9.33
N VAL A 34 1.19 -31.81 8.26
CA VAL A 34 1.81 -31.94 6.94
C VAL A 34 1.02 -31.05 5.98
N GLY A 35 1.73 -30.16 5.29
CA GLY A 35 1.12 -29.24 4.37
C GLY A 35 2.16 -28.37 3.68
N PRO A 36 1.81 -27.79 2.53
CA PRO A 36 2.75 -27.00 1.71
C PRO A 36 3.31 -25.79 2.47
N ASN A 37 2.50 -25.14 3.31
CA ASN A 37 2.92 -24.00 4.14
C ASN A 37 3.96 -24.35 5.22
N ILE A 38 3.89 -25.56 5.77
CA ILE A 38 4.77 -26.02 6.85
C ILE A 38 6.17 -26.33 6.30
N ILE A 39 6.24 -26.86 5.07
CA ILE A 39 7.51 -27.07 4.37
C ILE A 39 8.13 -25.71 3.99
N LEU A 40 7.33 -24.75 3.54
CA LEU A 40 7.79 -23.39 3.26
C LEU A 40 8.32 -22.67 4.49
N GLN A 41 7.64 -22.80 5.63
CA GLN A 41 8.11 -22.27 6.90
C GLN A 41 9.45 -22.90 7.31
N LYS A 42 9.65 -24.20 7.06
CA LYS A 42 10.93 -24.89 7.28
C LYS A 42 12.04 -24.44 6.31
N LEU A 43 11.68 -23.85 5.18
CA LEU A 43 12.59 -23.25 4.18
C LEU A 43 12.83 -21.75 4.40
N HIS A 44 12.43 -21.17 5.54
CA HIS A 44 12.52 -19.73 5.84
C HIS A 44 11.70 -18.83 4.90
N ILE A 45 10.65 -19.37 4.28
CA ILE A 45 9.70 -18.57 3.49
C ILE A 45 8.53 -18.22 4.42
N GLU A 46 8.48 -16.97 4.87
CA GLU A 46 7.48 -16.49 5.84
C GLU A 46 6.07 -16.31 5.26
N LYS A 47 5.95 -16.33 3.92
CA LYS A 47 4.66 -16.13 3.24
C LYS A 47 3.89 -17.45 3.10
N PRO A 48 2.65 -17.55 3.61
CA PRO A 48 1.84 -18.74 3.42
C PRO A 48 1.31 -18.83 1.98
N LEU A 49 1.20 -20.05 1.45
CA LEU A 49 0.49 -20.35 0.21
C LEU A 49 -1.00 -20.36 0.49
N ILE A 50 -1.62 -19.20 0.27
CA ILE A 50 -3.07 -19.01 0.33
C ILE A 50 -3.57 -18.48 -1.00
N PHE A 51 -4.84 -18.71 -1.30
CA PHE A 51 -5.50 -17.97 -2.37
C PHE A 51 -5.64 -16.51 -1.93
N ARG A 52 -5.31 -15.57 -2.82
CA ARG A 52 -5.58 -14.17 -2.58
C ARG A 52 -7.02 -13.88 -2.97
N GLU A 53 -7.77 -13.28 -2.07
CA GLU A 53 -9.21 -13.06 -2.21
C GLU A 53 -9.50 -11.59 -2.53
N GLY A 54 -10.45 -11.36 -3.44
CA GLY A 54 -11.00 -10.05 -3.79
C GLY A 54 -11.63 -9.32 -2.61
N LEU A 55 -11.81 -8.00 -2.74
CA LEU A 55 -12.68 -7.21 -1.84
C LEU A 55 -14.05 -7.87 -1.67
N ASP A 56 -14.60 -8.42 -2.76
CA ASP A 56 -15.90 -9.09 -2.74
C ASP A 56 -15.94 -10.35 -1.86
N LEU A 57 -14.81 -11.07 -1.73
CA LEU A 57 -14.71 -12.33 -1.00
C LEU A 57 -14.21 -12.15 0.44
N GLN A 58 -13.18 -11.33 0.62
CA GLN A 58 -12.56 -11.06 1.91
C GLN A 58 -13.33 -10.00 2.72
N GLY A 59 -14.18 -9.21 2.04
CA GLY A 59 -14.74 -7.97 2.57
C GLY A 59 -13.69 -6.87 2.67
N GLY A 60 -14.11 -5.67 3.04
CA GLY A 60 -13.22 -4.53 3.20
C GLY A 60 -13.90 -3.20 2.91
N VAL A 61 -13.12 -2.23 2.42
CA VAL A 61 -13.60 -0.87 2.18
C VAL A 61 -13.30 -0.46 0.74
N SER A 62 -14.29 0.12 0.06
CA SER A 62 -14.11 0.84 -1.20
C SER A 62 -14.35 2.34 -0.96
N LEU A 63 -13.36 3.15 -1.29
CA LEU A 63 -13.36 4.60 -1.11
C LEU A 63 -13.23 5.27 -2.47
N THR A 64 -14.14 6.19 -2.79
CA THR A 64 -14.04 7.03 -3.99
C THR A 64 -13.71 8.45 -3.59
N PHE A 65 -12.55 8.93 -4.05
CA PHE A 65 -12.09 10.29 -3.83
C PHE A 65 -12.29 11.14 -5.09
N LYS A 66 -12.62 12.42 -4.92
CA LYS A 66 -12.57 13.47 -5.95
C LYS A 66 -11.27 14.24 -5.83
N ALA A 67 -10.54 14.31 -6.92
CA ALA A 67 -9.35 15.12 -7.05
C ALA A 67 -9.71 16.59 -7.30
N ASP A 68 -9.22 17.50 -6.45
CA ASP A 68 -9.33 18.93 -6.73
C ASP A 68 -8.17 19.38 -7.63
N THR A 69 -8.50 19.63 -8.90
CA THR A 69 -7.54 20.04 -9.93
C THR A 69 -7.35 21.55 -10.02
N LYS A 70 -8.04 22.36 -9.20
CA LYS A 70 -7.96 23.83 -9.27
C LYS A 70 -6.55 24.38 -9.05
N SER A 71 -5.73 23.68 -8.25
CA SER A 71 -4.35 24.05 -7.94
C SER A 71 -3.32 23.51 -8.93
N VAL A 72 -3.74 22.70 -9.92
CA VAL A 72 -2.84 22.07 -10.89
C VAL A 72 -2.83 22.86 -12.19
N LEU A 73 -1.65 23.00 -12.82
CA LEU A 73 -1.53 23.63 -14.13
C LEU A 73 -2.34 22.86 -15.18
N LYS A 74 -3.14 23.58 -15.97
CA LYS A 74 -3.95 22.98 -17.04
C LYS A 74 -3.06 22.17 -18.00
N GLY A 75 -3.40 20.91 -18.22
CA GLY A 75 -2.65 19.95 -19.04
C GLY A 75 -1.80 18.95 -18.25
N ASN A 76 -1.57 19.17 -16.93
CA ASN A 76 -0.83 18.25 -16.07
C ASN A 76 -1.73 17.45 -15.10
N GLU A 77 -3.05 17.53 -15.24
CA GLU A 77 -4.00 16.88 -14.32
C GLU A 77 -3.84 15.36 -14.33
N THR A 78 -3.62 14.75 -15.51
CA THR A 78 -3.42 13.30 -15.65
C THR A 78 -2.13 12.83 -15.00
N ALA A 79 -1.04 13.57 -15.16
CA ALA A 79 0.24 13.28 -14.53
C ALA A 79 0.15 13.41 -12.99
N ALA A 80 -0.55 14.44 -12.52
CA ALA A 80 -0.78 14.65 -11.10
C ALA A 80 -1.65 13.54 -10.49
N LEU A 81 -2.64 13.01 -11.23
CA LEU A 81 -3.45 11.88 -10.80
C LEU A 81 -2.68 10.57 -10.75
N GLU A 82 -1.82 10.30 -11.74
CA GLU A 82 -1.00 9.09 -11.71
C GLU A 82 -0.01 9.15 -10.54
N SER A 83 0.60 10.31 -10.30
CA SER A 83 1.43 10.54 -9.11
C SER A 83 0.65 10.35 -7.81
N ALA A 84 -0.60 10.84 -7.74
CA ALA A 84 -1.46 10.63 -6.58
C ALA A 84 -1.79 9.14 -6.38
N LYS A 85 -2.08 8.40 -7.46
CA LYS A 85 -2.29 6.94 -7.43
C LYS A 85 -1.07 6.21 -6.87
N GLU A 86 0.13 6.48 -7.37
CA GLU A 86 1.36 5.84 -6.88
C GLU A 86 1.60 6.10 -5.38
N ILE A 87 1.31 7.32 -4.91
CA ILE A 87 1.44 7.67 -3.49
C ILE A 87 0.40 6.93 -2.65
N ILE A 88 -0.86 6.85 -3.11
CA ILE A 88 -1.91 6.11 -2.41
C ILE A 88 -1.55 4.63 -2.33
N GLU A 89 -1.12 4.01 -3.43
CA GLU A 89 -0.66 2.62 -3.44
C GLU A 89 0.44 2.41 -2.40
N ARG A 90 1.44 3.29 -2.35
CA ARG A 90 2.51 3.22 -1.34
C ARG A 90 1.99 3.34 0.09
N ARG A 91 1.09 4.29 0.37
CA ARG A 91 0.48 4.49 1.71
C ARG A 91 -0.25 3.25 2.18
N VAL A 92 -1.03 2.67 1.29
CA VAL A 92 -1.86 1.52 1.59
C VAL A 92 -1.00 0.26 1.78
N ASN A 93 0.04 0.08 0.97
CA ASN A 93 1.01 -0.98 1.16
C ASN A 93 1.74 -0.85 2.51
N LEU A 94 2.12 0.37 2.91
CA LEU A 94 2.74 0.64 4.22
C LEU A 94 1.76 0.45 5.40
N PHE A 95 0.46 0.63 5.17
CA PHE A 95 -0.59 0.32 6.15
C PHE A 95 -0.76 -1.19 6.37
N GLY A 96 -0.16 -2.03 5.50
CA GLY A 96 -0.21 -3.49 5.61
C GLY A 96 -1.41 -4.12 4.93
N VAL A 97 -2.12 -3.36 4.08
CA VAL A 97 -3.19 -3.91 3.25
C VAL A 97 -2.56 -4.77 2.15
N SER A 98 -3.08 -5.99 2.02
CA SER A 98 -2.62 -6.90 0.98
C SER A 98 -3.41 -6.62 -0.30
N GLU A 99 -2.70 -6.28 -1.37
CA GLU A 99 -3.26 -6.05 -2.72
C GLU A 99 -4.34 -4.97 -2.80
N PRO A 100 -4.01 -3.72 -2.44
CA PRO A 100 -4.93 -2.63 -2.69
C PRO A 100 -5.11 -2.39 -4.19
N LEU A 101 -6.35 -2.14 -4.60
CA LEU A 101 -6.64 -1.73 -5.96
C LEU A 101 -6.84 -0.22 -5.98
N VAL A 102 -5.97 0.50 -6.69
CA VAL A 102 -6.07 1.94 -6.87
C VAL A 102 -6.28 2.23 -8.35
N GLN A 103 -7.45 2.77 -8.68
CA GLN A 103 -7.82 3.10 -10.05
C GLN A 103 -8.13 4.59 -10.17
N THR A 104 -7.68 5.18 -11.27
CA THR A 104 -8.08 6.52 -11.66
C THR A 104 -9.26 6.42 -12.62
N SER A 105 -10.28 7.27 -12.42
CA SER A 105 -11.47 7.33 -13.27
C SER A 105 -11.80 8.78 -13.56
N LYS A 106 -12.24 9.07 -14.78
CA LYS A 106 -12.73 10.40 -15.16
C LYS A 106 -14.20 10.29 -15.50
N VAL A 107 -15.04 10.97 -14.73
CA VAL A 107 -16.49 10.98 -14.93
C VAL A 107 -16.92 12.42 -15.21
N GLY A 108 -17.25 12.70 -16.47
CA GLY A 108 -17.49 14.08 -16.92
C GLY A 108 -16.22 14.93 -16.84
N GLU A 109 -16.30 16.04 -16.09
CA GLU A 109 -15.15 16.93 -15.83
C GLU A 109 -14.39 16.60 -14.53
N ASP A 110 -14.96 15.73 -13.69
CA ASP A 110 -14.36 15.38 -12.41
C ASP A 110 -13.42 14.19 -12.53
N TYR A 111 -12.27 14.32 -11.87
CA TYR A 111 -11.32 13.24 -11.71
C TYR A 111 -11.54 12.52 -10.38
N ARG A 112 -11.61 11.21 -10.43
CA ARG A 112 -11.87 10.33 -9.29
C ARG A 112 -10.73 9.34 -9.10
N ILE A 113 -10.45 9.01 -7.86
CA ILE A 113 -9.55 7.91 -7.49
C ILE A 113 -10.38 6.93 -6.67
N ILE A 114 -10.51 5.72 -7.17
CA ILE A 114 -11.21 4.61 -6.51
C ILE A 114 -10.14 3.77 -5.83
N VAL A 115 -10.28 3.56 -4.53
CA VAL A 115 -9.35 2.81 -3.69
C VAL A 115 -10.11 1.69 -3.01
N GLU A 116 -9.73 0.46 -3.32
CA GLU A 116 -10.30 -0.73 -2.69
C GLU A 116 -9.26 -1.37 -1.78
N LEU A 117 -9.70 -1.65 -0.54
CA LEU A 117 -8.87 -2.10 0.56
C LEU A 117 -9.43 -3.42 1.11
N PRO A 118 -9.03 -4.57 0.54
CA PRO A 118 -9.45 -5.88 1.04
C PRO A 118 -8.97 -6.12 2.48
N GLY A 119 -9.83 -6.71 3.31
CA GLY A 119 -9.52 -7.08 4.68
C GLY A 119 -9.40 -5.92 5.68
N VAL A 120 -9.59 -4.67 5.25
CA VAL A 120 -9.61 -3.51 6.16
C VAL A 120 -10.96 -3.42 6.85
N THR A 121 -10.96 -3.40 8.18
CA THR A 121 -12.17 -3.28 9.01
C THR A 121 -12.39 -1.85 9.51
N ASP A 122 -11.31 -1.10 9.78
CA ASP A 122 -11.38 0.28 10.25
C ASP A 122 -11.26 1.27 9.08
N VAL A 123 -12.43 1.74 8.64
CA VAL A 123 -12.59 2.73 7.57
C VAL A 123 -11.92 4.06 7.91
N ASN A 124 -12.04 4.52 9.16
CA ASN A 124 -11.59 5.87 9.54
C ASN A 124 -10.06 5.97 9.53
N SER A 125 -9.39 4.93 10.03
CA SER A 125 -7.93 4.84 9.97
C SER A 125 -7.41 4.77 8.53
N ALA A 126 -8.13 4.08 7.63
CA ALA A 126 -7.76 4.05 6.22
C ALA A 126 -7.97 5.41 5.54
N ILE A 127 -9.09 6.09 5.82
CA ILE A 127 -9.39 7.42 5.30
C ILE A 127 -8.34 8.43 5.75
N SER A 128 -7.96 8.44 7.03
CA SER A 128 -6.98 9.41 7.54
C SER A 128 -5.61 9.22 6.90
N LEU A 129 -5.19 7.97 6.67
CA LEU A 129 -3.91 7.67 6.02
C LEU A 129 -3.90 8.01 4.53
N ILE A 130 -5.00 7.73 3.82
CA ILE A 130 -5.09 7.95 2.37
C ILE A 130 -5.36 9.42 2.05
N GLY A 131 -6.31 10.04 2.77
CA GLY A 131 -6.81 11.39 2.50
C GLY A 131 -5.90 12.53 2.96
N SER A 132 -4.97 12.30 3.89
CA SER A 132 -4.09 13.37 4.40
C SER A 132 -3.05 13.78 3.37
N THR A 133 -2.87 15.07 3.06
CA THR A 133 -1.91 15.47 2.03
C THR A 133 -0.45 15.23 2.41
N ALA A 134 -0.11 15.22 3.71
CA ALA A 134 1.24 15.01 4.22
C ALA A 134 2.26 16.03 3.71
N GLN A 135 1.85 17.28 3.50
CA GLN A 135 2.71 18.35 3.00
C GLN A 135 3.65 18.84 4.09
N LEU A 136 4.86 18.26 4.11
CA LEU A 136 5.94 18.70 4.99
C LEU A 136 6.63 19.93 4.41
N SER A 137 6.71 20.99 5.21
CA SER A 137 7.40 22.24 4.87
C SER A 137 8.19 22.79 6.07
N PHE A 138 9.30 23.45 5.76
CA PHE A 138 10.16 24.06 6.75
C PHE A 138 10.11 25.58 6.61
N TRP A 139 9.99 26.28 7.73
CA TRP A 139 9.83 27.73 7.79
C TRP A 139 10.89 28.35 8.69
N GLU A 140 11.39 29.51 8.27
CA GLU A 140 12.38 30.29 9.00
C GLU A 140 11.81 31.67 9.36
N ARG A 141 12.43 32.30 10.35
CA ARG A 141 12.06 33.66 10.77
C ARG A 141 12.44 34.69 9.68
N GLY A 142 11.48 35.54 9.30
CA GLY A 142 11.70 36.66 8.39
C GLY A 142 12.59 37.75 8.97
N ALA A 143 13.07 38.63 8.08
CA ALA A 143 14.07 39.65 8.41
C ALA A 143 13.50 40.97 8.99
N SER A 144 12.19 41.07 9.26
CA SER A 144 11.57 42.35 9.67
C SER A 144 11.28 42.38 11.18
N LEU A 145 11.91 43.32 11.88
CA LEU A 145 11.82 43.56 13.33
C LEU A 145 10.60 44.39 13.77
N SER A 146 9.64 44.70 12.89
CA SER A 146 8.47 45.52 13.22
C SER A 146 7.22 44.67 13.49
N ALA A 147 6.74 44.73 14.73
CA ALA A 147 5.64 43.94 15.28
C ALA A 147 4.22 44.43 14.90
N GLU A 148 4.07 45.32 13.92
CA GLU A 148 2.81 46.07 13.70
C GLU A 148 2.00 45.66 12.47
N THR A 149 2.32 44.54 11.80
CA THR A 149 1.45 44.02 10.72
C THR A 149 1.44 42.49 10.72
N ALA A 150 1.04 41.90 11.86
CA ALA A 150 0.93 40.44 12.05
C ALA A 150 -0.49 39.91 11.80
N SER A 151 -1.21 40.47 10.84
CA SER A 151 -2.62 40.10 10.60
C SER A 151 -2.95 40.00 9.11
N THR A 152 -2.19 39.21 8.35
CA THR A 152 -2.67 38.49 7.15
C THR A 152 -1.65 37.41 6.74
N SER A 153 -1.35 36.45 7.62
CA SER A 153 -0.61 35.25 7.22
C SER A 153 -1.62 34.14 6.97
N ALA A 154 -1.52 33.41 5.85
CA ALA A 154 -2.40 32.30 5.50
C ALA A 154 -2.34 31.08 6.46
N TYR A 155 -1.56 31.19 7.54
CA TYR A 155 -1.28 30.14 8.51
C TYR A 155 -1.37 30.72 9.94
N PRO A 156 -2.53 30.60 10.62
CA PRO A 156 -2.68 31.07 11.99
C PRO A 156 -1.69 30.32 12.92
N GLY A 157 -0.94 31.06 13.74
CA GLY A 157 0.01 30.50 14.71
C GLY A 157 1.49 30.57 14.31
N LEU A 158 1.82 30.59 13.01
CA LEU A 158 3.23 30.62 12.55
C LEU A 158 3.94 31.94 12.90
N ALA A 159 3.20 33.05 12.86
CA ALA A 159 3.70 34.37 13.26
C ALA A 159 4.02 34.46 14.76
N ALA A 160 3.34 33.68 15.61
CA ALA A 160 3.61 33.64 17.05
C ALA A 160 4.93 32.92 17.39
N VAL A 161 5.32 31.94 16.55
CA VAL A 161 6.51 31.11 16.77
C VAL A 161 7.76 31.67 16.08
N LEU A 162 7.60 32.20 14.85
CA LEU A 162 8.71 32.66 14.02
C LEU A 162 8.83 34.18 13.91
N GLY A 163 7.92 34.96 14.50
CA GLY A 163 7.90 36.42 14.43
C GLY A 163 7.26 36.97 13.15
N ALA A 164 7.45 38.27 12.89
CA ALA A 164 6.84 38.95 11.75
C ALA A 164 7.37 38.37 10.42
N GLN A 165 6.44 37.97 9.54
CA GLN A 165 6.68 37.39 8.21
C GLN A 165 7.52 36.09 8.20
N PRO A 166 6.96 34.94 8.60
CA PRO A 166 7.64 33.66 8.42
C PRO A 166 7.92 33.38 6.93
N LEU A 167 9.15 32.96 6.61
CA LEU A 167 9.57 32.66 5.25
C LEU A 167 9.54 31.15 5.01
N LYS A 168 8.81 30.72 3.97
CA LYS A 168 8.81 29.32 3.53
C LYS A 168 10.14 29.01 2.87
N THR A 169 10.83 27.96 3.33
CA THR A 169 12.10 27.54 2.75
C THR A 169 11.90 26.70 1.49
N SER A 170 12.99 26.48 0.74
CA SER A 170 13.01 25.60 -0.44
C SER A 170 13.10 24.10 -0.09
N LEU A 171 13.18 23.76 1.19
CA LEU A 171 13.20 22.38 1.69
C LEU A 171 11.77 21.92 1.96
N SER A 172 11.43 20.73 1.47
CA SER A 172 10.10 20.14 1.67
C SER A 172 10.17 18.62 1.82
N GLY A 173 9.02 17.98 2.02
CA GLY A 173 8.90 16.52 2.05
C GLY A 173 9.43 15.80 0.81
N SER A 174 9.48 16.45 -0.37
CA SER A 174 10.04 15.84 -1.59
C SER A 174 11.55 15.61 -1.50
N ASP A 175 12.25 16.34 -0.62
CA ASP A 175 13.69 16.22 -0.42
C ASP A 175 14.05 15.11 0.58
N LEU A 176 13.06 14.45 1.18
CA LEU A 176 13.20 13.38 2.16
C LEU A 176 13.54 12.05 1.47
N GLN A 177 14.56 11.36 1.97
CA GLN A 177 14.92 10.00 1.54
C GLN A 177 14.19 8.94 2.37
N LYS A 178 14.17 9.12 3.70
CA LYS A 178 13.57 8.18 4.63
C LYS A 178 13.16 8.87 5.92
N SER A 179 12.09 8.40 6.54
CA SER A 179 11.71 8.66 7.91
C SER A 179 11.77 7.37 8.73
N SER A 180 12.22 7.46 9.98
CA SER A 180 12.20 6.35 10.92
C SER A 180 11.93 6.84 12.33
N ILE A 181 11.34 5.99 13.16
CA ILE A 181 11.19 6.26 14.59
C ILE A 181 12.54 6.03 15.27
N THR A 182 12.95 6.96 16.11
CA THR A 182 14.08 6.82 17.03
C THR A 182 13.63 7.17 18.44
N PHE A 183 14.41 6.80 19.45
CA PHE A 183 14.13 7.15 20.84
C PHE A 183 15.25 8.03 21.35
N ASP A 184 14.88 9.10 22.04
CA ASP A 184 15.86 9.94 22.73
C ASP A 184 16.52 9.12 23.84
N GLN A 185 17.85 9.04 23.82
CA GLN A 185 18.65 8.27 24.78
C GLN A 185 18.55 8.83 26.21
N LYS A 186 18.19 10.12 26.37
CA LYS A 186 18.12 10.76 27.69
C LYS A 186 16.73 10.65 28.30
N THR A 187 15.69 10.85 27.49
CA THR A 187 14.30 10.96 27.97
C THR A 187 13.47 9.71 27.68
N GLY A 188 13.93 8.81 26.81
CA GLY A 188 13.17 7.66 26.34
C GLY A 188 11.98 8.02 25.45
N GLN A 189 11.81 9.31 25.10
CA GLN A 189 10.66 9.75 24.31
C GLN A 189 10.83 9.36 22.84
N PRO A 190 9.74 8.92 22.18
CA PRO A 190 9.78 8.61 20.75
C PRO A 190 9.90 9.89 19.93
N GLN A 191 10.76 9.85 18.92
CA GLN A 191 11.05 10.96 18.01
C GLN A 191 11.05 10.45 16.57
N VAL A 192 10.77 11.34 15.61
CA VAL A 192 10.80 11.00 14.20
C VAL A 192 12.10 11.51 13.57
N GLN A 193 13.00 10.58 13.25
CA GLN A 193 14.20 10.85 12.49
C GLN A 193 13.85 11.01 11.01
N LEU A 194 14.31 12.11 10.43
CA LEU A 194 14.28 12.41 9.01
C LEU A 194 15.70 12.27 8.46
N LYS A 195 15.80 11.62 7.29
CA LYS A 195 17.02 11.54 6.51
C LYS A 195 16.75 12.14 5.15
N PHE A 196 17.46 13.21 4.81
CA PHE A 196 17.31 13.89 3.53
C PHE A 196 18.14 13.23 2.43
N SER A 197 17.72 13.43 1.18
CA SER A 197 18.52 13.12 -0.01
C SER A 197 19.78 13.98 -0.08
N SER A 198 20.73 13.66 -0.96
CA SER A 198 21.95 14.47 -1.14
C SER A 198 21.67 15.93 -1.52
N ILE A 199 20.59 16.18 -2.26
CA ILE A 199 20.11 17.52 -2.62
C ILE A 199 19.45 18.19 -1.40
N GLY A 200 18.59 17.46 -0.69
CA GLY A 200 17.93 17.93 0.53
C GLY A 200 18.90 18.27 1.65
N ALA A 201 19.96 17.48 1.85
CA ALA A 201 21.00 17.69 2.83
C ALA A 201 21.73 19.02 2.61
N LYS A 202 22.02 19.39 1.35
CA LYS A 202 22.61 20.69 1.00
C LYS A 202 21.66 21.84 1.32
N LYS A 203 20.40 21.75 0.91
CA LYS A 203 19.37 22.76 1.24
C LYS A 203 19.21 22.93 2.74
N PHE A 204 19.20 21.82 3.49
CA PHE A 204 19.08 21.84 4.94
C PHE A 204 20.32 22.41 5.63
N ALA A 205 21.52 22.10 5.12
CA ALA A 205 22.77 22.72 5.57
C ALA A 205 22.76 24.24 5.35
N ASP A 206 22.29 24.71 4.20
CA ASP A 206 22.19 26.14 3.90
C ASP A 206 21.18 26.86 4.81
N ILE A 207 20.04 26.22 5.11
CA ILE A 207 19.02 26.74 6.03
C ILE A 207 19.56 26.78 7.47
N THR A 208 20.21 25.72 7.95
CA THR A 208 20.74 25.68 9.32
C THR A 208 21.90 26.65 9.50
N LYS A 209 22.78 26.80 8.51
CA LYS A 209 23.93 27.72 8.55
C LYS A 209 23.51 29.19 8.72
N ARG A 210 22.42 29.63 8.09
CA ARG A 210 21.92 31.01 8.21
C ARG A 210 21.00 31.26 9.42
N ASN A 211 20.55 30.19 10.07
CA ASN A 211 19.60 30.23 11.19
C ASN A 211 20.19 29.75 12.52
N VAL A 212 21.51 29.70 12.68
CA VAL A 212 22.15 29.41 13.97
C VAL A 212 21.65 30.39 15.04
N GLY A 213 21.18 29.86 16.17
CA GLY A 213 20.53 30.61 17.25
C GLY A 213 19.09 31.01 16.98
N LYS A 214 18.45 30.55 15.89
CA LYS A 214 17.07 30.85 15.52
C LYS A 214 16.23 29.56 15.44
N PRO A 215 14.91 29.63 15.73
CA PRO A 215 14.01 28.51 15.55
C PRO A 215 13.71 28.28 14.06
N VAL A 216 13.62 27.02 13.68
CA VAL A 216 13.13 26.59 12.38
C VAL A 216 11.86 25.78 12.63
N ALA A 217 10.72 26.26 12.13
CA ALA A 217 9.45 25.57 12.32
C ALA A 217 9.26 24.49 11.26
N ILE A 218 8.81 23.33 11.72
CA ILE A 218 8.45 22.17 10.90
C ILE A 218 6.93 22.12 10.87
N VAL A 219 6.37 22.29 9.68
CA VAL A 219 4.93 22.41 9.45
C VAL A 219 4.47 21.24 8.58
N LEU A 220 3.43 20.55 9.02
CA LEU A 220 2.77 19.48 8.27
C LEU A 220 1.31 19.88 8.05
N ASP A 221 0.86 19.91 6.79
CA ASP A 221 -0.55 20.21 6.46
C ASP A 221 -1.10 21.47 7.17
N GLN A 222 -0.27 22.52 7.22
CA GLN A 222 -0.55 23.83 7.83
C GLN A 222 -0.47 23.88 9.38
N GLU A 223 -0.23 22.75 10.04
CA GLU A 223 -0.05 22.66 11.49
C GLU A 223 1.43 22.61 11.88
N ILE A 224 1.82 23.33 12.94
CA ILE A 224 3.19 23.33 13.47
C ILE A 224 3.37 22.06 14.30
N ILE A 225 4.20 21.15 13.82
CA ILE A 225 4.50 19.89 14.52
C ILE A 225 5.66 20.07 15.51
N SER A 226 6.65 20.89 15.15
CA SER A 226 7.82 21.14 15.99
C SER A 226 8.51 22.45 15.60
N ASN A 227 9.16 23.10 16.56
CA ASN A 227 9.85 24.38 16.37
C ASN A 227 11.23 24.42 17.07
N PRO A 228 12.15 23.49 16.77
CA PRO A 228 13.45 23.44 17.42
C PRO A 228 14.33 24.64 17.06
N THR A 229 15.20 25.03 17.99
CA THR A 229 16.26 26.01 17.76
C THR A 229 17.49 25.36 17.15
N VAL A 230 18.05 25.98 16.10
CA VAL A 230 19.29 25.50 15.48
C VAL A 230 20.47 25.92 16.34
N ASN A 231 21.14 24.96 16.98
CA ASN A 231 22.31 25.24 17.83
C ASN A 231 23.61 25.28 17.02
N GLU A 232 23.74 24.38 16.05
CA GLU A 232 24.90 24.25 15.18
C GLU A 232 24.48 23.96 13.73
N PRO A 233 25.29 24.34 12.73
CA PRO A 233 25.01 23.99 11.34
C PRO A 233 25.03 22.47 11.12
N ILE A 234 23.97 21.92 10.54
CA ILE A 234 23.85 20.48 10.29
C ILE A 234 24.21 20.19 8.83
N LEU A 235 25.38 19.61 8.61
CA LEU A 235 25.87 19.26 7.27
C LEU A 235 25.56 17.81 6.85
N THR A 236 25.14 16.96 7.80
CA THR A 236 24.92 15.53 7.57
C THR A 236 23.60 15.23 6.85
N GLY A 237 22.62 16.13 6.93
CA GLY A 237 21.29 15.91 6.34
C GLY A 237 20.36 15.03 7.20
N ASP A 238 20.69 14.85 8.47
CA ASP A 238 19.84 14.17 9.45
C ASP A 238 19.11 15.22 10.30
N ALA A 239 17.79 15.08 10.45
CA ALA A 239 16.99 15.97 11.31
C ALA A 239 16.06 15.16 12.20
N VAL A 240 15.76 15.66 13.39
CA VAL A 240 14.87 14.99 14.33
C VAL A 240 13.68 15.88 14.62
N ILE A 241 12.47 15.36 14.41
CA ILE A 241 11.24 15.98 14.89
C ILE A 241 11.03 15.51 16.32
N SER A 242 11.27 16.41 17.27
CA SER A 242 10.99 16.20 18.69
C SER A 242 9.63 16.78 19.07
N GLY A 243 8.96 16.14 20.03
CA GLY A 243 7.63 16.50 20.53
C GLY A 243 7.15 15.45 21.52
N SER A 244 6.03 15.71 22.20
CA SER A 244 5.39 14.76 23.13
C SER A 244 4.59 13.70 22.37
N PHE A 245 5.25 12.95 21.48
CA PHE A 245 4.60 11.91 20.70
C PHE A 245 4.40 10.63 21.51
N THR A 246 3.33 9.89 21.21
CA THR A 246 3.23 8.48 21.57
C THR A 246 3.97 7.63 20.53
N GLN A 247 4.28 6.37 20.85
CA GLN A 247 4.94 5.46 19.91
C GLN A 247 4.09 5.27 18.65
N GLU A 248 2.78 5.15 18.81
CA GLU A 248 1.80 5.01 17.74
C GLU A 248 1.75 6.26 16.87
N ALA A 249 1.71 7.46 17.48
CA ALA A 249 1.69 8.73 16.75
C ALA A 249 2.99 8.96 15.96
N ALA A 250 4.15 8.69 16.56
CA ALA A 250 5.44 8.78 15.88
C ALA A 250 5.54 7.79 14.71
N LYS A 251 4.99 6.58 14.87
CA LYS A 251 4.90 5.58 13.80
C LYS A 251 4.00 6.04 12.67
N ALA A 252 2.80 6.53 12.99
CA ALA A 252 1.86 7.03 12.00
C ALA A 252 2.47 8.19 11.19
N LEU A 253 3.09 9.16 11.86
CA LEU A 253 3.78 10.28 11.22
C LEU A 253 4.93 9.80 10.33
N SER A 254 5.77 8.88 10.82
CA SER A 254 6.88 8.34 10.03
C SER A 254 6.41 7.60 8.78
N THR A 255 5.35 6.79 8.91
CA THR A 255 4.71 6.11 7.78
C THR A 255 4.16 7.10 6.76
N GLN A 256 3.47 8.14 7.23
CA GLN A 256 2.89 9.19 6.38
C GLN A 256 3.98 9.95 5.62
N LEU A 257 5.09 10.31 6.27
CA LEU A 257 6.22 11.00 5.64
C LEU A 257 6.96 10.13 4.62
N ASN A 258 7.14 8.83 4.91
CA ASN A 258 7.74 7.88 3.96
C ASN A 258 6.90 7.69 2.70
N ALA A 259 5.59 7.81 2.83
CA ALA A 259 4.69 7.63 1.69
C ALA A 259 4.72 8.83 0.73
N GLY A 260 5.07 10.02 1.23
CA GLY A 260 5.20 11.25 0.44
C GLY A 260 3.93 12.11 0.44
N ALA A 261 4.09 13.35 -0.04
CA ALA A 261 3.03 14.35 -0.07
C ALA A 261 2.18 14.21 -1.35
N LEU A 262 0.85 14.25 -1.21
CA LEU A 262 -0.05 14.22 -2.36
C LEU A 262 0.12 15.50 -3.21
N PRO A 263 0.16 15.38 -4.56
CA PRO A 263 0.32 16.51 -5.47
C PRO A 263 -0.92 17.41 -5.53
N LEU A 264 -2.07 16.89 -5.12
CA LEU A 264 -3.35 17.59 -5.11
C LEU A 264 -4.23 17.09 -3.96
N PRO A 265 -5.12 17.93 -3.40
CA PRO A 265 -6.00 17.52 -2.32
C PRO A 265 -7.13 16.64 -2.84
N LEU A 266 -7.53 15.67 -2.02
CA LEU A 266 -8.57 14.68 -2.33
C LEU A 266 -9.75 14.87 -1.38
N GLY A 267 -10.95 15.09 -1.93
CA GLY A 267 -12.20 15.05 -1.17
C GLY A 267 -12.84 13.67 -1.24
N ILE A 268 -13.49 13.21 -0.18
CA ILE A 268 -14.21 11.93 -0.21
C ILE A 268 -15.56 12.16 -0.90
N LEU A 269 -15.85 11.40 -1.96
CA LEU A 269 -17.17 11.38 -2.60
C LEU A 269 -18.07 10.31 -1.99
N GLU A 270 -17.52 9.11 -1.85
CA GLU A 270 -18.30 7.94 -1.50
C GLU A 270 -17.46 6.95 -0.71
N GLN A 271 -18.09 6.32 0.27
CA GLN A 271 -17.48 5.26 1.09
C GLN A 271 -18.45 4.08 1.15
N HIS A 272 -17.96 2.90 0.78
CA HIS A 272 -18.71 1.66 0.83
C HIS A 272 -17.95 0.63 1.66
N VAL A 273 -18.60 0.06 2.66
CA VAL A 273 -18.07 -1.09 3.39
C VAL A 273 -18.68 -2.34 2.79
N VAL A 274 -17.83 -3.18 2.21
CA VAL A 274 -18.26 -4.46 1.63
C VAL A 274 -18.12 -5.54 2.70
N GLY A 275 -19.25 -6.11 3.09
CA GLY A 275 -19.29 -7.21 4.05
C GLY A 275 -18.78 -8.52 3.43
N PRO A 276 -17.96 -9.33 4.14
CA PRO A 276 -17.44 -10.61 3.63
C PRO A 276 -18.52 -11.65 3.28
N THR A 277 -19.73 -11.50 3.83
CA THR A 277 -20.78 -12.52 3.77
C THR A 277 -21.37 -12.70 2.37
N LEU A 278 -21.42 -11.66 1.54
CA LEU A 278 -21.98 -11.71 0.18
C LEU A 278 -21.08 -12.50 -0.79
N GLY A 279 -19.76 -12.39 -0.64
CA GLY A 279 -18.80 -13.11 -1.46
C GLY A 279 -18.70 -14.58 -1.14
N ILE A 280 -18.63 -14.94 0.15
CA ILE A 280 -18.43 -16.33 0.58
C ILE A 280 -19.55 -17.25 0.07
N ASP A 281 -20.80 -16.79 0.13
CA ASP A 281 -21.93 -17.58 -0.35
C ASP A 281 -21.95 -17.72 -1.87
N SER A 282 -21.56 -16.66 -2.58
CA SER A 282 -21.41 -16.67 -4.04
C SER A 282 -20.26 -17.57 -4.50
N LEU A 283 -19.15 -17.58 -3.76
CA LEU A 283 -18.01 -18.47 -3.98
C LEU A 283 -18.40 -19.93 -3.83
N LYS A 284 -19.13 -20.29 -2.76
CA LYS A 284 -19.62 -21.66 -2.53
C LYS A 284 -20.51 -22.15 -3.68
N LYS A 285 -21.45 -21.31 -4.13
CA LYS A 285 -22.35 -21.64 -5.24
C LYS A 285 -21.60 -21.81 -6.56
N SER A 286 -20.66 -20.91 -6.86
CA SER A 286 -19.83 -20.98 -8.07
C SER A 286 -18.89 -22.19 -8.06
N LEU A 287 -18.31 -22.52 -6.90
CA LEU A 287 -17.49 -23.72 -6.75
C LEU A 287 -18.32 -25.00 -6.96
N PHE A 288 -19.51 -25.06 -6.37
CA PHE A 288 -20.42 -26.19 -6.56
C PHE A 288 -20.83 -26.34 -8.04
N ALA A 289 -21.23 -25.25 -8.69
CA ALA A 289 -21.57 -25.24 -10.11
C ALA A 289 -20.38 -25.64 -11.00
N GLY A 290 -19.18 -25.16 -10.69
CA GLY A 290 -17.94 -25.49 -11.40
C GLY A 290 -17.59 -26.97 -11.28
N ILE A 291 -17.67 -27.56 -10.08
CA ILE A 291 -17.45 -28.99 -9.85
C ILE A 291 -18.48 -29.82 -10.61
N LEU A 292 -19.76 -29.45 -10.53
CA LEU A 292 -20.82 -30.16 -11.24
C LEU A 292 -20.61 -30.11 -12.76
N GLY A 293 -20.30 -28.94 -13.32
CA GLY A 293 -19.99 -28.78 -14.74
C GLY A 293 -18.77 -29.60 -15.18
N PHE A 294 -17.71 -29.62 -14.36
CA PHE A 294 -16.54 -30.44 -14.62
C PHE A 294 -16.87 -31.94 -14.67
N VAL A 295 -17.66 -32.44 -13.72
CA VAL A 295 -18.11 -33.85 -13.69
C VAL A 295 -18.93 -34.19 -14.93
N VAL A 296 -19.85 -33.31 -15.35
CA VAL A 296 -20.65 -33.52 -16.56
C VAL A 296 -19.77 -33.58 -17.81
N ILE A 297 -18.76 -32.71 -17.93
CA ILE A 297 -17.81 -32.73 -19.05
C ILE A 297 -17.01 -34.03 -19.08
N VAL A 298 -16.54 -34.52 -17.93
CA VAL A 298 -15.82 -35.79 -17.83
C VAL A 298 -16.71 -36.96 -18.26
N ILE A 299 -17.95 -37.02 -17.76
CA ILE A 299 -18.92 -38.07 -18.16
C ILE A 299 -19.14 -38.03 -19.66
N PHE A 300 -19.37 -36.85 -20.23
CA PHE A 300 -19.60 -36.65 -21.66
C PHE A 300 -18.39 -37.09 -22.51
N MET A 301 -17.17 -36.72 -22.10
CA MET A 301 -15.94 -37.13 -22.77
C MET A 301 -15.76 -38.64 -22.77
N VAL A 302 -16.01 -39.30 -21.64
CA VAL A 302 -15.90 -40.76 -21.54
C VAL A 302 -17.00 -41.45 -22.36
N ALA A 303 -18.23 -40.93 -22.35
CA ALA A 303 -19.34 -41.52 -23.10
C ALA A 303 -19.13 -41.44 -24.62
N LEU A 304 -18.68 -40.29 -25.15
CA LEU A 304 -18.50 -40.10 -26.59
C LEU A 304 -17.18 -40.65 -27.15
N TYR A 305 -16.09 -40.55 -26.39
CA TYR A 305 -14.74 -40.88 -26.87
C TYR A 305 -14.15 -42.15 -26.23
N GLY A 306 -14.89 -42.83 -25.35
CA GLY A 306 -14.48 -44.07 -24.69
C GLY A 306 -13.12 -43.97 -24.00
N ARG A 307 -12.18 -44.86 -24.35
CA ARG A 307 -10.83 -44.89 -23.77
C ARG A 307 -10.01 -43.62 -24.03
N ARG A 308 -10.22 -42.95 -25.17
CA ARG A 308 -9.53 -41.68 -25.48
C ARG A 308 -10.09 -40.53 -24.64
N GLY A 309 -11.38 -40.58 -24.32
CA GLY A 309 -12.04 -39.63 -23.42
C GLY A 309 -11.49 -39.67 -21.99
N VAL A 310 -11.13 -40.85 -21.50
CA VAL A 310 -10.46 -41.00 -20.19
C VAL A 310 -9.11 -40.29 -20.17
N VAL A 311 -8.29 -40.48 -21.20
CA VAL A 311 -6.98 -39.80 -21.31
C VAL A 311 -7.15 -38.28 -21.38
N ALA A 312 -8.13 -37.79 -22.15
CA ALA A 312 -8.44 -36.36 -22.22
C ALA A 312 -8.93 -35.80 -20.87
N SER A 313 -9.72 -36.57 -20.11
CA SER A 313 -10.22 -36.17 -18.78
C SER A 313 -9.08 -36.07 -17.75
N ILE A 314 -8.09 -36.97 -17.81
CA ILE A 314 -6.87 -36.88 -16.99
C ILE A 314 -6.08 -35.62 -17.35
N ALA A 315 -5.91 -35.33 -18.65
CA ALA A 315 -5.22 -34.12 -19.09
C ALA A 315 -5.94 -32.85 -18.63
N LEU A 316 -7.28 -32.81 -18.71
CA LEU A 316 -8.09 -31.68 -18.23
C LEU A 316 -7.94 -31.49 -16.71
N THR A 317 -7.98 -32.58 -15.94
CA THR A 317 -7.79 -32.55 -14.48
C THR A 317 -6.42 -31.99 -14.11
N LEU A 318 -5.37 -32.48 -14.78
CA LEU A 318 -4.01 -31.99 -14.58
C LEU A 318 -3.92 -30.50 -14.94
N TYR A 319 -4.48 -30.07 -16.06
CA TYR A 319 -4.54 -28.66 -16.46
C TYR A 319 -5.19 -27.79 -15.38
N THR A 320 -6.34 -28.19 -14.85
CA THR A 320 -7.01 -27.47 -13.76
C THR A 320 -6.15 -27.40 -12.50
N LEU A 321 -5.48 -28.50 -12.11
CA LEU A 321 -4.57 -28.52 -10.96
C LEU A 321 -3.33 -27.63 -11.16
N PHE A 322 -2.76 -27.61 -12.36
CA PHE A 322 -1.66 -26.68 -12.69
C PHE A 322 -2.11 -25.24 -12.55
N ASN A 323 -3.28 -24.91 -13.11
CA ASN A 323 -3.82 -23.56 -13.07
C ASN A 323 -4.04 -23.11 -11.61
N LEU A 324 -4.72 -23.91 -10.78
CA LEU A 324 -4.90 -23.63 -9.35
C LEU A 324 -3.58 -23.48 -8.60
N SER A 325 -2.58 -24.29 -8.93
CA SER A 325 -1.26 -24.20 -8.32
C SER A 325 -0.58 -22.86 -8.65
N ILE A 326 -0.71 -22.39 -9.89
CA ILE A 326 -0.15 -21.09 -10.31
C ILE A 326 -0.81 -19.95 -9.52
N PHE A 327 -2.14 -19.96 -9.38
CA PHE A 327 -2.85 -18.98 -8.55
C PHE A 327 -2.34 -19.00 -7.10
N LYS A 328 -2.20 -20.19 -6.50
CA LYS A 328 -1.71 -20.32 -5.12
C LYS A 328 -0.24 -19.91 -4.97
N LEU A 329 0.62 -20.22 -5.94
CA LEU A 329 2.04 -19.81 -5.95
C LEU A 329 2.23 -18.32 -6.18
N SER A 330 1.31 -17.66 -6.89
CA SER A 330 1.35 -16.20 -7.10
C SER A 330 1.33 -15.42 -5.77
N SER A 331 0.88 -16.05 -4.67
CA SER A 331 0.96 -15.48 -3.33
C SER A 331 2.39 -15.21 -2.85
N LEU A 332 3.38 -15.91 -3.40
CA LEU A 332 4.79 -15.70 -3.10
C LEU A 332 5.39 -14.52 -3.88
N THR A 333 4.81 -14.17 -5.03
CA THR A 333 5.27 -13.09 -5.91
C THR A 333 4.64 -11.73 -5.57
N PRO A 334 5.27 -10.60 -5.94
CA PRO A 334 4.68 -9.27 -5.78
C PRO A 334 3.42 -9.08 -6.65
N PHE A 335 3.36 -9.72 -7.82
CA PHE A 335 2.21 -9.69 -8.74
C PHE A 335 1.30 -10.89 -8.49
N GLY A 336 0.46 -10.83 -7.47
CA GLY A 336 -0.47 -11.91 -7.15
C GLY A 336 -1.63 -11.96 -8.13
N LEU A 337 -2.11 -13.17 -8.41
CA LEU A 337 -3.38 -13.40 -9.08
C LEU A 337 -4.46 -13.53 -8.01
N GLN A 338 -5.51 -12.72 -8.13
CA GLN A 338 -6.61 -12.68 -7.17
C GLN A 338 -7.81 -13.48 -7.64
N LEU A 339 -8.50 -14.13 -6.71
CA LEU A 339 -9.82 -14.70 -6.93
C LEU A 339 -10.87 -13.62 -6.66
N GLY A 340 -11.55 -13.18 -7.71
CA GLY A 340 -12.70 -12.29 -7.64
C GLY A 340 -13.92 -12.94 -8.28
N ILE A 341 -15.10 -12.48 -7.89
CA ILE A 341 -16.31 -12.75 -8.66
C ILE A 341 -16.33 -11.67 -9.76
N PRO A 342 -16.59 -12.00 -11.04
CA PRO A 342 -16.77 -10.99 -12.06
C PRO A 342 -17.99 -10.12 -11.69
N THR A 343 -17.72 -8.98 -11.07
CA THR A 343 -18.73 -7.97 -10.77
C THR A 343 -19.10 -7.33 -12.10
N TYR A 344 -20.37 -7.50 -12.49
CA TYR A 344 -20.96 -6.71 -13.56
C TYR A 344 -20.78 -5.24 -13.19
N GLN A 345 -20.00 -4.50 -13.98
CA GLN A 345 -19.91 -3.04 -13.86
C GLN A 345 -21.33 -2.48 -13.75
N ARG A 346 -21.63 -1.85 -12.63
CA ARG A 346 -22.83 -1.02 -12.47
C ARG A 346 -22.47 0.43 -12.65
#